data_AF-A0A2N0ZE97-F1
#
_entry.id   AF-A0A2N0ZE97-F1
#
_cell.length_a   1.000
_cell.length_b   1.000
_cell.length_c   1.000
_cell.angle_alpha   90.00
_cell.angle_beta   90.00
_cell.angle_gamma   90.00
#
_symmetry.space_group_name_H-M   'P 1'
#
loop_
_entity.id
_entity.type
_entity.pdbx_description
1 polymer ?
#
loop_
_entity_poly.entity_id
_entity_poly.type
_entity_poly.pdbx_seq_one_letter_code
_entity_poly.pdbx_strand_id
1 'polypeptide(L)'
;MRIRPKKTNNVAIPVNIYKGEALIRECNSIQEAAHFFKEETNAKKKNWSAINRGIWEGESYSINGATYHFMTDEVLVQEKSNKYTKHDAK
;
A
#
# COMPACT_ATOMS: atom_id res chain seq x y z
N MET A 1 -16.58 -2.27 2.16
CA MET A 1 -15.67 -1.61 1.21
C MET A 1 -14.47 -1.07 1.98
N ARG A 2 -13.23 -1.26 1.50
CA ARG A 2 -12.02 -0.80 2.21
C ARG A 2 -11.84 0.71 2.02
N ILE A 3 -11.54 1.41 3.10
CA ILE A 3 -11.30 2.86 3.13
C ILE A 3 -9.85 3.14 2.75
N ARG A 4 -9.67 4.10 1.84
CA ARG A 4 -8.36 4.64 1.45
C ARG A 4 -7.97 5.79 2.38
N PRO A 5 -6.70 5.89 2.79
CA PRO A 5 -6.24 7.06 3.54
C PRO A 5 -6.27 8.31 2.65
N LYS A 6 -6.32 9.48 3.27
CA LYS A 6 -6.13 10.77 2.59
C LYS A 6 -4.69 11.22 2.73
N LYS A 7 -4.11 11.71 1.63
CA LYS A 7 -2.80 12.34 1.57
C LYS A 7 -2.81 13.56 2.48
N THR A 8 -1.96 13.54 3.51
CA THR A 8 -1.82 14.64 4.48
C THR A 8 -0.70 15.61 4.11
N ASN A 9 0.28 15.16 3.32
CA ASN A 9 1.39 15.99 2.84
C ASN A 9 1.93 15.49 1.49
N ASN A 10 2.81 16.26 0.85
CA ASN A 10 3.37 15.93 -0.48
C ASN A 10 4.56 14.98 -0.46
N VAL A 11 4.99 14.53 0.72
CA VAL A 11 6.25 13.79 0.89
C VAL A 11 5.99 12.32 1.17
N ALA A 12 5.03 12.03 2.05
CA ALA A 12 4.72 10.68 2.50
C ALA A 12 3.51 10.11 1.75
N ILE A 13 3.58 8.82 1.45
CA ILE A 13 2.49 8.06 0.84
C ILE A 13 1.82 7.27 1.98
N PRO A 14 0.63 7.70 2.46
CA PRO A 14 -0.04 7.00 3.54
C PRO A 14 -0.58 5.66 3.04
N VAL A 15 -0.59 4.67 3.92
CA VAL A 15 -1.00 3.30 3.59
C VAL A 15 -1.88 2.74 4.70
N ASN A 16 -3.08 2.30 4.34
CA ASN A 16 -3.94 1.50 5.21
C ASN A 16 -3.70 0.01 4.92
N ILE A 17 -3.50 -0.77 5.97
CA ILE A 17 -3.23 -2.21 5.89
C ILE A 17 -4.46 -2.96 6.40
N TYR A 18 -5.00 -3.82 5.55
CA TYR A 18 -6.12 -4.69 5.87
C TYR A 18 -5.67 -6.14 5.94
N LYS A 19 -6.25 -6.92 6.86
CA LYS A 19 -6.15 -8.37 6.92
C LYS A 19 -7.53 -8.94 6.64
N GLY A 20 -7.72 -9.50 5.45
CA GLY A 20 -9.04 -9.78 4.88
C GLY A 20 -9.84 -8.48 4.74
N GLU A 21 -10.94 -8.37 5.47
CA GLU A 21 -11.81 -7.19 5.47
C GLU A 21 -11.50 -6.20 6.62
N ALA A 22 -10.73 -6.62 7.62
CA ALA A 22 -10.45 -5.81 8.81
C ALA A 22 -9.28 -4.85 8.57
N LEU A 23 -9.48 -3.56 8.85
CA LEU A 23 -8.39 -2.58 8.94
C LEU A 23 -7.58 -2.87 10.21
N ILE A 24 -6.30 -3.18 10.05
CA ILE A 24 -5.42 -3.51 11.18
C ILE A 24 -4.43 -2.39 11.52
N ARG A 25 -4.15 -1.51 10.56
CA ARG A 25 -3.26 -0.35 10.78
C ARG A 25 -3.47 0.74 9.74
N GLU A 26 -3.48 1.98 10.20
CA GLU A 26 -3.26 3.17 9.38
C GLU A 26 -1.80 3.61 9.53
N CYS A 27 -1.11 3.81 8.41
CA CYS A 27 0.28 4.25 8.37
C CYS A 27 0.37 5.58 7.62
N ASN A 28 1.16 6.49 8.15
CA ASN A 28 1.40 7.79 7.52
C ASN A 28 2.38 7.70 6.33
N SER A 29 3.10 6.58 6.19
CA SER A 29 4.08 6.36 5.13
C SER A 29 4.23 4.89 4.73
N ILE A 30 4.78 4.62 3.53
CA ILE A 30 5.16 3.26 3.09
C ILE A 30 6.22 2.67 4.03
N GLN A 31 7.13 3.49 4.56
CA GLN A 31 8.17 3.06 5.49
C GLN A 31 7.56 2.48 6.77
N GLU A 32 6.61 3.21 7.36
CA GLU A 32 5.86 2.78 8.54
C GLU A 32 5.06 1.50 8.24
N ALA A 33 4.38 1.44 7.10
CA ALA A 33 3.66 0.26 6.65
C ALA A 33 4.57 -0.97 6.52
N ALA A 34 5.78 -0.79 5.98
CA ALA A 34 6.75 -1.86 5.83
C ALA A 34 7.35 -2.32 7.16
N HIS A 35 7.53 -1.41 8.12
CA HIS A 35 7.91 -1.76 9.49
C HIS A 35 6.84 -2.60 10.17
N PHE A 36 5.61 -2.09 10.23
CA PHE A 36 4.48 -2.78 10.85
C PHE A 36 4.23 -4.14 10.19
N PHE A 37 4.20 -4.21 8.86
CA PHE A 37 3.89 -5.45 8.15
C PHE A 37 4.95 -6.53 8.37
N LYS A 38 6.23 -6.14 8.52
CA LYS A 38 7.31 -7.06 8.87
C LYS A 38 7.06 -7.68 10.25
N GLU A 39 6.69 -6.86 11.23
CA GLU A 39 6.40 -7.31 12.60
C GLU A 39 5.14 -8.19 12.64
N GLU A 40 4.06 -7.78 12.00
CA GLU A 40 2.79 -8.53 11.91
C GLU A 40 2.97 -9.92 11.29
N THR A 41 3.85 -10.04 10.29
CA THR A 41 4.09 -11.32 9.60
C THR A 41 5.25 -12.11 10.15
N ASN A 42 5.93 -11.60 11.18
CA ASN A 42 7.19 -12.12 11.71
C ASN A 42 8.24 -12.39 10.60
N ALA A 43 8.30 -11.51 9.60
CA ALA A 43 9.18 -11.67 8.45
C ALA A 43 10.61 -11.22 8.78
N LYS A 44 11.61 -11.91 8.22
CA LYS A 44 13.03 -11.53 8.38
C LYS A 44 13.35 -10.16 7.75
N LYS A 45 12.67 -9.82 6.65
CA LYS A 45 12.89 -8.58 5.87
C LYS A 45 11.56 -7.90 5.56
N LYS A 46 11.62 -6.59 5.30
CA LYS A 46 10.47 -5.80 4.86
C LYS A 46 10.01 -6.24 3.46
N ASN A 47 8.72 -6.48 3.30
CA ASN A 47 8.16 -6.91 2.02
C ASN A 47 7.65 -5.72 1.19
N TRP A 48 8.59 -4.96 0.64
CA TRP A 48 8.29 -3.77 -0.17
C TRP A 48 7.52 -4.09 -1.45
N SER A 49 7.76 -5.28 -2.04
CA SER A 49 7.10 -5.68 -3.28
C SER A 49 5.59 -5.86 -3.05
N ALA A 50 5.21 -6.57 -1.98
CA ALA A 50 3.80 -6.75 -1.62
C ALA A 50 3.08 -5.41 -1.40
N ILE A 51 3.72 -4.50 -0.66
CA ILE A 51 3.13 -3.18 -0.37
C ILE A 51 2.98 -2.36 -1.65
N ASN A 52 4.03 -2.28 -2.49
CA ASN A 52 3.98 -1.51 -3.73
C ASN A 52 2.94 -2.05 -4.71
N ARG A 53 2.92 -3.36 -4.95
CA ARG A 53 1.92 -3.96 -5.84
C ARG A 53 0.51 -3.80 -5.27
N GLY A 54 0.34 -3.89 -3.96
CA GLY A 54 -0.94 -3.62 -3.33
C GLY A 54 -1.43 -2.18 -3.53
N ILE A 55 -0.61 -1.18 -3.25
CA ILE A 55 -1.06 0.22 -3.35
C ILE A 55 -1.19 0.72 -4.80
N TRP A 56 -0.39 0.19 -5.73
CA TRP A 56 -0.35 0.69 -7.12
C TRP A 56 -1.13 -0.18 -8.12
N GLU A 57 -1.11 -1.49 -7.95
CA GLU A 57 -1.75 -2.46 -8.85
C GLU A 57 -3.04 -3.05 -8.22
N GLY A 58 -3.30 -2.78 -6.93
CA GLY A 58 -4.46 -3.31 -6.22
C GLY A 58 -4.31 -4.77 -5.79
N GLU A 59 -3.10 -5.34 -5.89
CA GLU A 59 -2.87 -6.75 -5.60
C GLU A 59 -2.94 -7.08 -4.10
N SER A 60 -3.59 -8.20 -3.79
CA SER A 60 -3.52 -8.77 -2.45
C SER A 60 -2.26 -9.60 -2.25
N TYR A 61 -1.80 -9.70 -1.01
CA TYR A 61 -0.66 -10.55 -0.66
C TYR A 61 -1.03 -11.55 0.43
N SER A 62 -0.85 -12.84 0.15
CA SER A 62 -1.18 -13.92 1.09
C SER A 62 0.08 -14.50 1.73
N ILE A 63 0.10 -14.58 3.06
CA ILE A 63 1.19 -15.15 3.84
C ILE A 63 0.63 -15.72 5.16
N ASN A 64 1.16 -16.87 5.61
CA ASN A 64 0.77 -17.51 6.86
C ASN A 64 -0.75 -17.73 7.02
N GLY A 65 -1.44 -18.07 5.92
CA GLY A 65 -2.89 -18.30 5.92
C GLY A 65 -3.75 -17.03 6.01
N ALA A 66 -3.15 -15.83 6.00
CA ALA A 66 -3.86 -14.56 5.98
C ALA A 66 -3.64 -13.83 4.64
N THR A 67 -4.67 -13.14 4.16
CA THR A 67 -4.60 -12.29 2.97
C THR A 67 -4.59 -10.83 3.39
N TYR A 68 -3.62 -10.07 2.89
CA TYR A 68 -3.44 -8.66 3.18
C TYR A 68 -3.75 -7.81 1.97
N HIS A 69 -4.31 -6.62 2.22
CA HIS A 69 -4.54 -5.60 1.20
C HIS A 69 -3.95 -4.28 1.66
N PHE A 70 -3.30 -3.58 0.73
CA PHE A 70 -2.66 -2.31 0.97
C PHE A 70 -3.38 -1.23 0.17
N MET A 71 -3.88 -0.20 0.85
CA MET A 71 -4.64 0.88 0.22
C MET A 71 -3.90 2.19 0.45
N THR A 72 -3.71 2.97 -0.61
CA THR A 72 -3.24 4.36 -0.53
C THR A 72 -4.29 5.32 -1.10
N ASP A 73 -4.03 6.62 -0.97
CA ASP A 73 -4.87 7.67 -1.52
C ASP A 73 -5.07 7.45 -3.03
N GLU A 74 -6.32 7.50 -3.47
CA GLU A 74 -6.69 7.31 -4.86
C GLU A 74 -6.08 8.36 -5.79
N VAL A 75 -5.92 9.60 -5.32
CA VAL A 75 -5.30 10.69 -6.07
C VAL A 75 -3.84 10.34 -6.40
N LEU A 76 -3.12 9.73 -5.46
CA LEU A 76 -1.74 9.28 -5.69
C LEU A 76 -1.66 8.17 -6.75
N VAL A 77 -2.63 7.25 -6.75
CA VAL A 77 -2.71 6.18 -7.76
C VAL A 77 -2.96 6.78 -9.14
N GLN A 78 -3.88 7.75 -9.24
CA GLN A 78 -4.19 8.46 -10.48
C GLN A 78 -2.99 9.29 -10.99
N GLU A 79 -2.32 10.04 -10.10
CA GLU A 79 -1.10 10.79 -10.42
C GLU A 79 -0.01 9.89 -10.99
N LYS A 80 0.16 8.69 -10.41
CA LYS A 80 1.12 7.70 -10.90
C LYS A 80 0.73 7.20 -12.30
N SER A 81 -0.53 6.78 -12.49
CA SER A 81 -1.03 6.30 -13.79
C SER A 81 -0.85 7.35 -14.91
N ASN A 82 -1.16 8.61 -14.63
CA ASN A 82 -1.02 9.73 -15.57
C ASN A 82 0.43 10.06 -15.95
N LYS A 83 1.42 9.69 -15.12
CA LYS A 83 2.84 9.84 -15.47
C LYS A 83 3.28 8.80 -16.50
N TYR A 84 2.74 7.58 -16.43
CA TYR A 84 3.10 6.52 -17.38
C TYR A 84 2.48 6.75 -18.75
N THR A 85 1.21 7.17 -18.82
CA THR A 85 0.55 7.47 -20.11
C THR A 85 1.19 8.63 -20.89
N LYS A 86 1.85 9.56 -20.22
CA LYS A 86 2.62 10.64 -20.88
C LYS A 86 3.98 10.19 -21.40
N HIS A 87 4.53 9.08 -20.88
CA HIS A 87 5.85 8.59 -21.26
C HIS A 87 5.80 7.66 -22.49
N ASP A 88 4.64 7.03 -22.74
CA ASP A 88 4.39 6.17 -23.90
C ASP A 88 3.89 6.94 -25.15
N ALA A 89 3.68 8.26 -25.03
CA ALA A 89 3.15 9.12 -26.09
C ALA A 89 4.23 9.88 -26.89
N LYS A 90 5.48 9.38 -26.93
CA LYS A 90 6.61 10.07 -27.57
C LYS A 90 7.38 9.19 -28.53
#